data_AF-A0A9J7BNM1-F1
#
_entry.id   AF-A0A9J7BNM1-F1
#
_cell.length_a   1.000
_cell.length_b   1.000
_cell.length_c   1.000
_cell.angle_alpha   90.00
_cell.angle_beta   90.00
_cell.angle_gamma   90.00
#
_symmetry.space_group_name_H-M   'P 1'
#
loop_
_entity.id
_entity.type
_entity.pdbx_description
1 polymer ?
#
loop_
_entity_poly.entity_id
_entity_poly.type
_entity_poly.pdbx_seq_one_letter_code
_entity_poly.pdbx_strand_id
1 'polypeptide(L)'
;MSSFAHGSHWMFLLLAATLGCCMAQSNATAPASAPQNFALTDASALAVTGGKAEAADYLGRKAVRLTTAAESDIFAFVNGSNLQDGAIDVDLAIKITTPPGVRMPGFTGLAFRSRSDGSHYDMFYLRPRNSLAEDQAMRNHSVQYVAKPDYDWYPLRRQWPWVYEAWADLKPETWTHVQIELHGRTARLFLNGSKLPSLVINGLKGEDLKGGIALWGYPGEESYFSNLRITPSSPVPLCNCGEPAGTWHVALGTDYGRFEGTLDLNRDGPAISGTWSGALGDSRPVTGRWRDGYVELSFTGDWKDGNEKPVPFTARLAGWFDGDTASGRVALEGRADGIWTAERKK
;
A
#
# COMPACT_ATOMS: atom_id res chain seq x y z
N MET A 1 -66.35 -13.47 68.11
CA MET A 1 -65.42 -14.61 68.28
C MET A 1 -65.19 -15.21 66.92
N SER A 2 -63.92 -15.21 66.53
CA SER A 2 -63.33 -15.60 65.24
C SER A 2 -63.55 -17.07 64.90
N SER A 3 -63.78 -17.38 63.62
CA SER A 3 -62.97 -18.35 62.85
C SER A 3 -63.36 -18.37 61.36
N PHE A 4 -62.38 -18.78 60.57
CA PHE A 4 -62.13 -18.59 59.15
C PHE A 4 -63.05 -19.34 58.18
N ALA A 5 -63.27 -18.76 56.99
CA ALA A 5 -63.74 -19.44 55.79
C ALA A 5 -62.65 -19.37 54.69
N HIS A 6 -62.22 -20.52 54.19
CA HIS A 6 -61.30 -20.66 53.06
C HIS A 6 -62.09 -20.76 51.75
N GLY A 7 -61.79 -19.88 50.80
CA GLY A 7 -62.28 -19.95 49.41
C GLY A 7 -61.09 -19.92 48.46
N SER A 8 -60.83 -21.05 47.80
CA SER A 8 -59.79 -21.24 46.80
C SER A 8 -60.16 -20.63 45.46
N HIS A 9 -59.33 -19.73 44.91
CA HIS A 9 -59.42 -19.21 43.55
C HIS A 9 -58.29 -19.78 42.70
N TRP A 10 -58.67 -20.40 41.58
CA TRP A 10 -57.78 -20.87 40.54
C TRP A 10 -57.44 -19.70 39.62
N MET A 11 -56.16 -19.33 39.56
CA MET A 11 -55.63 -18.28 38.70
C MET A 11 -55.03 -18.91 37.43
N PHE A 12 -55.58 -18.58 36.28
CA PHE A 12 -55.06 -18.97 34.96
C PHE A 12 -53.73 -18.23 34.70
N LEU A 13 -52.64 -18.98 34.51
CA LEU A 13 -51.39 -18.47 33.95
C LEU A 13 -51.49 -18.44 32.42
N LEU A 14 -51.41 -17.24 31.83
CA LEU A 14 -51.15 -17.03 30.40
C LEU A 14 -49.64 -17.15 30.15
N LEU A 15 -49.22 -18.19 29.44
CA LEU A 15 -47.86 -18.35 28.95
C LEU A 15 -47.71 -17.55 27.63
N ALA A 16 -47.04 -16.40 27.67
CA ALA A 16 -46.65 -15.66 26.47
C ALA A 16 -45.32 -16.22 25.95
N ALA A 17 -45.36 -17.01 24.87
CA ALA A 17 -44.16 -17.45 24.16
C ALA A 17 -43.64 -16.33 23.26
N THR A 18 -42.56 -15.67 23.66
CA THR A 18 -41.84 -14.72 22.81
C THR A 18 -40.98 -15.50 21.80
N LEU A 19 -41.39 -15.48 20.53
CA LEU A 19 -40.56 -15.93 19.42
C LEU A 19 -39.36 -14.98 19.27
N GLY A 20 -38.20 -15.40 19.76
CA GLY A 20 -36.93 -14.73 19.50
C GLY A 20 -36.53 -14.90 18.04
N CYS A 21 -36.80 -13.90 17.21
CA CYS A 21 -36.22 -13.81 15.87
C CYS A 21 -34.72 -13.54 15.99
N CYS A 22 -33.90 -14.60 15.95
CA CYS A 22 -32.47 -14.47 15.69
C CYS A 22 -32.29 -13.93 14.26
N MET A 23 -32.20 -12.61 14.11
CA MET A 23 -31.67 -12.03 12.88
C MET A 23 -30.17 -12.30 12.85
N ALA A 24 -29.77 -13.35 12.13
CA ALA A 24 -28.40 -13.47 11.67
C ALA A 24 -28.13 -12.28 10.73
N GLN A 25 -27.33 -11.32 11.19
CA GLN A 25 -26.77 -10.30 10.30
C GLN A 25 -25.84 -11.00 9.33
N SER A 26 -26.35 -11.32 8.13
CA SER A 26 -25.51 -11.66 7.01
C SER A 26 -24.68 -10.42 6.67
N ASN A 27 -23.39 -10.43 7.00
CA ASN A 27 -22.42 -9.51 6.42
C ASN A 27 -22.29 -9.86 4.93
N ALA A 28 -23.28 -9.44 4.14
CA ALA A 28 -23.21 -9.51 2.70
C ALA A 28 -22.18 -8.47 2.24
N THR A 29 -20.98 -8.94 1.88
CA THR A 29 -19.97 -8.13 1.21
C THR A 29 -20.60 -7.54 -0.05
N ALA A 30 -20.59 -6.21 -0.18
CA ALA A 30 -21.12 -5.55 -1.37
C ALA A 30 -20.43 -6.13 -2.62
N PRO A 31 -21.19 -6.45 -3.70
CA PRO A 31 -20.60 -6.97 -4.92
C PRO A 31 -19.61 -5.96 -5.50
N ALA A 32 -18.49 -6.45 -6.03
CA ALA A 32 -17.51 -5.62 -6.70
C ALA A 32 -18.17 -4.87 -7.88
N SER A 33 -17.84 -3.59 -8.05
CA SER A 33 -18.32 -2.79 -9.17
C SER A 33 -17.83 -3.37 -10.51
N ALA A 34 -18.60 -3.16 -11.58
CA ALA A 34 -18.25 -3.66 -12.91
C ALA A 34 -16.90 -3.10 -13.40
N PRO A 35 -16.15 -3.84 -14.25
CA PRO A 35 -14.92 -3.35 -14.83
C PRO A 35 -15.12 -2.06 -15.64
N GLN A 36 -14.16 -1.13 -15.55
CA GLN A 36 -14.12 0.10 -16.33
C GLN A 36 -13.03 -0.01 -17.39
N ASN A 37 -13.33 0.38 -18.63
CA ASN A 37 -12.37 0.35 -19.73
C ASN A 37 -12.22 1.74 -20.33
N PHE A 38 -10.98 2.17 -20.50
CA PHE A 38 -10.59 3.43 -21.12
C PHE A 38 -9.62 3.11 -22.25
N ALA A 39 -10.04 3.33 -23.50
CA ALA A 39 -9.19 3.06 -24.66
C ALA A 39 -7.93 3.95 -24.66
N LEU A 40 -8.02 5.14 -24.05
CA LEU A 40 -6.98 6.16 -24.02
C LEU A 40 -6.50 6.52 -25.44
N THR A 41 -7.43 6.71 -26.37
CA THR A 41 -7.14 7.16 -27.74
C THR A 41 -7.14 8.69 -27.89
N ASP A 42 -7.63 9.38 -26.86
CA ASP A 42 -7.68 10.84 -26.72
C ASP A 42 -7.72 11.21 -25.22
N ALA A 43 -7.80 12.50 -24.92
CA ALA A 43 -7.76 13.03 -23.55
C ALA A 43 -9.15 13.29 -22.94
N SER A 44 -10.26 12.90 -23.57
CA SER A 44 -11.62 13.25 -23.12
C SER A 44 -11.98 12.71 -21.73
N ALA A 45 -11.41 11.57 -21.36
CA ALA A 45 -11.60 10.95 -20.05
C ALA A 45 -10.60 11.45 -18.99
N LEU A 46 -9.79 12.46 -19.28
CA LEU A 46 -8.65 12.86 -18.44
C LEU A 46 -8.79 14.30 -17.92
N ALA A 47 -8.54 14.47 -16.62
CA ALA A 47 -8.26 15.77 -16.02
C ALA A 47 -6.74 15.93 -15.90
N VAL A 48 -6.16 16.90 -16.61
CA VAL A 48 -4.71 17.03 -16.79
C VAL A 48 -4.15 18.19 -15.98
N THR A 49 -3.03 17.97 -15.28
CA THR A 49 -2.26 18.99 -14.59
C THR A 49 -0.78 18.86 -14.94
N GLY A 50 -0.05 19.99 -14.95
CA GLY A 50 1.41 19.97 -15.18
C GLY A 50 1.85 19.72 -16.63
N GLY A 51 0.95 19.81 -17.60
CA GLY A 51 1.29 19.69 -19.02
C GLY A 51 0.10 19.49 -19.94
N LYS A 52 0.29 18.72 -21.01
CA LYS A 52 -0.72 18.41 -22.03
C LYS A 52 -0.88 16.90 -22.24
N ALA A 53 -2.12 16.48 -22.41
CA ALA A 53 -2.48 15.15 -22.91
C ALA A 53 -3.14 15.29 -24.28
N GLU A 54 -2.66 14.51 -25.27
CA GLU A 54 -3.11 14.63 -26.66
C GLU A 54 -3.27 13.24 -27.29
N ALA A 55 -4.21 13.10 -28.23
CA ALA A 55 -4.31 11.91 -29.06
C ALA A 55 -3.04 11.72 -29.90
N ALA A 56 -2.55 10.50 -30.01
CA ALA A 56 -1.36 10.16 -30.78
C ALA A 56 -1.45 8.76 -31.40
N ASP A 57 -0.69 8.55 -32.47
CA ASP A 57 -0.32 7.23 -32.98
C ASP A 57 1.14 6.99 -32.63
N TYR A 58 1.41 6.00 -31.76
CA TYR A 58 2.77 5.69 -31.34
C TYR A 58 3.05 4.20 -31.49
N LEU A 59 4.12 3.86 -32.22
CA LEU A 59 4.52 2.49 -32.53
C LEU A 59 3.34 1.63 -33.06
N GLY A 60 2.53 2.21 -33.95
CA GLY A 60 1.40 1.54 -34.59
C GLY A 60 0.14 1.41 -33.72
N ARG A 61 0.07 2.09 -32.57
CA ARG A 61 -1.07 2.04 -31.65
C ARG A 61 -1.63 3.44 -31.35
N LYS A 62 -2.96 3.54 -31.32
CA LYS A 62 -3.67 4.74 -30.82
C LYS A 62 -3.47 4.87 -29.32
N ALA A 63 -3.07 6.04 -28.87
CA ALA A 63 -2.68 6.31 -27.51
C ALA A 63 -2.97 7.76 -27.13
N VAL A 64 -2.89 8.04 -25.83
CA VAL A 64 -2.76 9.39 -25.31
C VAL A 64 -1.30 9.63 -25.00
N ARG A 65 -0.76 10.74 -25.51
CA ARG A 65 0.59 11.22 -25.24
C ARG A 65 0.54 12.28 -24.16
N LEU A 66 1.32 12.08 -23.10
CA LEU A 66 1.57 13.06 -22.05
C LEU A 66 2.90 13.78 -22.33
N THR A 67 2.85 15.11 -22.28
CA THR A 67 4.02 15.99 -22.38
C THR A 67 3.95 17.04 -21.28
N THR A 68 5.04 17.26 -20.56
CA THR A 68 5.05 18.19 -19.44
C THR A 68 5.06 19.65 -19.90
N ALA A 69 4.56 20.54 -19.04
CA ALA A 69 5.00 21.93 -19.03
C ALA A 69 6.43 22.01 -18.45
N ALA A 70 7.16 23.09 -18.69
CA ALA A 70 8.55 23.20 -18.24
C ALA A 70 8.67 23.00 -16.72
N GLU A 71 9.60 22.14 -16.30
CA GLU A 71 10.01 21.86 -14.91
C GLU A 71 8.93 21.26 -13.97
N SER A 72 7.80 20.76 -14.47
CA SER A 72 6.79 20.07 -13.66
C SER A 72 6.46 18.68 -14.18
N ASP A 73 6.27 17.71 -13.30
CA ASP A 73 5.63 16.44 -13.64
C ASP A 73 4.24 16.67 -14.25
N ILE A 74 3.77 15.73 -15.07
CA ILE A 74 2.39 15.71 -15.58
C ILE A 74 1.60 14.59 -14.93
N PHE A 75 0.38 14.92 -14.51
CA PHE A 75 -0.64 13.96 -14.12
C PHE A 75 -1.84 14.07 -15.04
N ALA A 76 -2.37 12.93 -15.46
CA ALA A 76 -3.66 12.83 -16.15
C ALA A 76 -4.58 11.90 -15.34
N PHE A 77 -5.43 12.50 -14.50
CA PHE A 77 -6.39 11.80 -13.65
C PHE A 77 -7.53 11.24 -14.50
N VAL A 78 -7.84 9.97 -14.33
CA VAL A 78 -8.87 9.27 -15.10
C VAL A 78 -10.24 9.56 -14.47
N ASN A 79 -11.06 10.34 -15.17
CA ASN A 79 -12.36 10.77 -14.70
C ASN A 79 -13.28 9.57 -14.42
N GLY A 80 -13.91 9.56 -13.24
CA GLY A 80 -14.82 8.50 -12.83
C GLY A 80 -14.14 7.18 -12.43
N SER A 81 -12.80 7.12 -12.44
CA SER A 81 -12.06 5.98 -11.88
C SER A 81 -12.13 5.98 -10.36
N ASN A 82 -12.28 4.79 -9.77
CA ASN A 82 -12.26 4.62 -8.33
C ASN A 82 -11.99 3.15 -7.98
N LEU A 83 -10.94 2.89 -7.21
CA LEU A 83 -10.53 1.53 -6.87
C LEU A 83 -10.00 1.46 -5.42
N GLN A 84 -10.46 0.45 -4.69
CA GLN A 84 -9.84 0.02 -3.42
C GLN A 84 -8.99 -1.21 -3.70
N ASP A 85 -9.63 -2.34 -3.97
CA ASP A 85 -8.98 -3.60 -4.29
C ASP A 85 -9.43 -4.11 -5.66
N GLY A 86 -8.56 -4.85 -6.34
CA GLY A 86 -8.78 -5.33 -7.70
C GLY A 86 -7.52 -5.27 -8.54
N ALA A 87 -7.68 -5.20 -9.86
CA ALA A 87 -6.58 -5.10 -10.82
C ALA A 87 -6.67 -3.84 -11.66
N ILE A 88 -5.51 -3.29 -12.02
CA ILE A 88 -5.34 -2.21 -12.98
C ILE A 88 -4.43 -2.74 -14.08
N ASP A 89 -4.89 -2.74 -15.32
CA ASP A 89 -4.13 -3.13 -16.50
C ASP A 89 -3.96 -1.91 -17.40
N VAL A 90 -2.76 -1.64 -17.89
CA VAL A 90 -2.51 -0.54 -18.84
C VAL A 90 -1.29 -0.84 -19.69
N ASP A 91 -1.30 -0.39 -20.94
CA ASP A 91 -0.11 -0.39 -21.78
C ASP A 91 0.53 0.99 -21.74
N LEU A 92 1.84 1.04 -21.48
CA LEU A 92 2.59 2.28 -21.50
C LEU A 92 3.88 2.17 -22.32
N ALA A 93 4.33 3.28 -22.87
CA ALA A 93 5.61 3.40 -23.56
C ALA A 93 6.21 4.77 -23.31
N ILE A 94 7.52 4.90 -23.48
CA ILE A 94 8.23 6.14 -23.21
C ILE A 94 9.21 6.48 -24.32
N LYS A 95 9.21 7.74 -24.75
CA LYS A 95 10.20 8.28 -25.67
C LYS A 95 10.97 9.38 -24.96
N ILE A 96 12.29 9.23 -24.90
CA ILE A 96 13.15 10.19 -24.22
C ILE A 96 13.55 11.26 -25.23
N THR A 97 13.31 12.53 -24.90
CA THR A 97 13.48 13.66 -25.82
C THR A 97 14.63 14.58 -25.44
N THR A 98 15.31 14.32 -24.32
CA THR A 98 16.51 15.09 -23.95
C THR A 98 17.66 14.92 -24.95
N PRO A 99 18.48 15.98 -25.14
CA PRO A 99 19.64 15.92 -26.02
C PRO A 99 20.63 14.80 -25.67
N PRO A 100 21.43 14.33 -26.64
CA PRO A 100 22.56 13.44 -26.37
C PRO A 100 23.48 13.99 -25.26
N GLY A 101 23.97 13.11 -24.39
CA GLY A 101 24.82 13.47 -23.25
C GLY A 101 24.05 13.86 -21.98
N VAL A 102 22.76 14.17 -22.06
CA VAL A 102 21.91 14.36 -20.87
C VAL A 102 21.36 13.00 -20.44
N ARG A 103 21.73 12.56 -19.24
CA ARG A 103 21.25 11.28 -18.70
C ARG A 103 19.80 11.40 -18.25
N MET A 104 18.90 10.72 -18.96
CA MET A 104 17.51 10.51 -18.56
C MET A 104 17.18 9.02 -18.50
N PRO A 105 16.83 8.46 -17.33
CA PRO A 105 16.44 7.06 -17.15
C PRO A 105 15.19 6.62 -17.91
N GLY A 106 14.36 7.58 -18.32
CA GLY A 106 12.96 7.32 -18.61
C GLY A 106 12.14 7.37 -17.32
N PHE A 107 11.08 8.15 -17.23
CA PHE A 107 10.19 8.17 -16.06
C PHE A 107 8.72 8.21 -16.52
N THR A 108 8.02 7.11 -16.28
CA THR A 108 6.59 6.96 -16.60
C THR A 108 5.94 5.97 -15.66
N GLY A 109 4.66 6.14 -15.34
CA GLY A 109 4.02 5.31 -14.35
C GLY A 109 2.55 5.61 -14.16
N LEU A 110 2.01 5.03 -13.09
CA LEU A 110 0.60 5.16 -12.73
C LEU A 110 0.48 5.33 -11.22
N ALA A 111 -0.24 6.38 -10.83
CA ALA A 111 -0.71 6.58 -9.48
C ALA A 111 -2.07 5.90 -9.30
N PHE A 112 -2.28 5.30 -8.13
CA PHE A 112 -3.51 4.62 -7.74
C PHE A 112 -3.92 5.02 -6.33
N ARG A 113 -5.20 4.81 -6.03
CA ARG A 113 -5.85 5.33 -4.81
C ARG A 113 -5.59 6.83 -4.63
N SER A 114 -5.53 7.55 -5.75
CA SER A 114 -5.15 8.95 -5.77
C SER A 114 -6.34 9.86 -5.46
N ARG A 115 -6.09 10.91 -4.68
CA ARG A 115 -7.02 12.05 -4.59
C ARG A 115 -6.98 12.85 -5.87
N SER A 116 -8.10 13.45 -6.25
CA SER A 116 -8.25 14.19 -7.52
C SER A 116 -7.35 15.42 -7.65
N ASP A 117 -6.81 15.93 -6.53
CA ASP A 117 -5.89 17.06 -6.49
C ASP A 117 -4.41 16.63 -6.52
N GLY A 118 -4.12 15.33 -6.53
CA GLY A 118 -2.75 14.80 -6.50
C GLY A 118 -2.00 15.08 -5.20
N SER A 119 -2.72 15.37 -4.11
CA SER A 119 -2.13 15.55 -2.78
C SER A 119 -1.65 14.23 -2.19
N HIS A 120 -2.38 13.14 -2.46
CA HIS A 120 -2.13 11.79 -1.95
C HIS A 120 -2.28 10.76 -3.05
N TYR A 121 -1.37 9.79 -3.06
CA TYR A 121 -1.42 8.60 -3.91
C TYR A 121 -0.33 7.61 -3.51
N ASP A 122 -0.54 6.36 -3.89
CA ASP A 122 0.52 5.39 -4.14
C ASP A 122 0.85 5.37 -5.63
N MET A 123 2.10 5.12 -6.02
CA MET A 123 2.50 5.08 -7.43
C MET A 123 3.57 4.03 -7.68
N PHE A 124 3.41 3.29 -8.79
CA PHE A 124 4.52 2.60 -9.43
C PHE A 124 4.98 3.38 -10.65
N TYR A 125 6.28 3.54 -10.81
CA TYR A 125 6.87 4.09 -12.03
C TYR A 125 8.07 3.28 -12.50
N LEU A 126 8.32 3.37 -13.80
CA LEU A 126 9.35 2.64 -14.52
C LEU A 126 10.46 3.57 -14.98
N ARG A 127 11.67 3.01 -15.06
CA ARG A 127 12.89 3.66 -15.55
C ARG A 127 13.60 2.80 -16.61
N PRO A 128 13.08 2.70 -17.84
CA PRO A 128 13.55 1.71 -18.81
C PRO A 128 15.04 1.76 -19.18
N ARG A 129 15.69 2.93 -19.19
CA ARG A 129 17.16 2.97 -19.44
C ARG A 129 17.96 2.42 -18.27
N ASN A 130 17.45 2.43 -17.04
CA ASN A 130 18.15 1.81 -15.92
C ASN A 130 18.27 0.29 -16.11
N SER A 131 17.32 -0.36 -16.77
CA SER A 131 17.38 -1.80 -17.07
C SER A 131 18.60 -2.20 -17.90
N LEU A 132 19.08 -1.27 -18.72
CA LEU A 132 20.20 -1.40 -19.65
C LEU A 132 21.53 -0.88 -19.08
N ALA A 133 21.54 -0.44 -17.83
CA ALA A 133 22.74 0.04 -17.16
C ALA A 133 23.79 -1.06 -17.00
N GLU A 134 25.08 -0.73 -17.09
CA GLU A 134 26.17 -1.65 -16.71
C GLU A 134 26.36 -1.70 -15.18
N ASP A 135 26.06 -0.59 -14.49
CA ASP A 135 26.16 -0.51 -13.03
C ASP A 135 25.03 -1.30 -12.35
N GLN A 136 25.40 -2.29 -11.54
CA GLN A 136 24.43 -3.22 -10.92
C GLN A 136 23.46 -2.52 -9.97
N ALA A 137 23.92 -1.51 -9.21
CA ALA A 137 23.04 -0.77 -8.31
C ALA A 137 21.99 0.01 -9.12
N MET A 138 22.42 0.68 -10.20
CA MET A 138 21.55 1.41 -11.11
C MET A 138 20.51 0.50 -11.79
N ARG A 139 20.88 -0.72 -12.19
CA ARG A 139 19.93 -1.70 -12.77
C ARG A 139 18.78 -2.04 -11.83
N ASN A 140 19.06 -2.13 -10.52
CA ASN A 140 18.04 -2.40 -9.51
C ASN A 140 17.05 -1.24 -9.30
N HIS A 141 17.27 -0.10 -9.97
CA HIS A 141 16.40 1.06 -9.97
C HIS A 141 15.56 1.14 -11.24
N SER A 142 15.13 0.02 -11.83
CA SER A 142 14.31 0.02 -13.07
C SER A 142 12.82 0.15 -12.79
N VAL A 143 12.38 -0.31 -11.63
CA VAL A 143 11.02 -0.19 -11.11
C VAL A 143 11.09 0.52 -9.77
N GLN A 144 10.13 1.39 -9.48
CA GLN A 144 10.02 2.08 -8.20
C GLN A 144 8.56 2.11 -7.72
N TYR A 145 8.38 1.91 -6.42
CA TYR A 145 7.20 2.32 -5.68
C TYR A 145 7.47 3.61 -4.89
N VAL A 146 6.49 4.51 -4.82
CA VAL A 146 6.46 5.70 -3.96
C VAL A 146 5.05 5.94 -3.42
N ALA A 147 4.93 6.75 -2.36
CA ALA A 147 3.66 7.31 -1.93
C ALA A 147 3.81 8.78 -1.48
N LYS A 148 2.87 9.64 -1.90
CA LYS A 148 2.87 11.07 -1.56
C LYS A 148 1.98 11.31 -0.32
N PRO A 149 2.33 12.24 0.60
CA PRO A 149 3.43 13.24 0.56
C PRO A 149 4.82 12.79 1.02
N ASP A 150 4.95 11.73 1.83
CA ASP A 150 6.18 11.54 2.64
C ASP A 150 7.12 10.42 2.18
N TYR A 151 6.71 9.58 1.23
CA TYR A 151 7.40 8.35 0.83
C TYR A 151 7.85 8.38 -0.63
N ASP A 152 8.58 9.43 -0.99
CA ASP A 152 9.28 9.49 -2.28
C ASP A 152 10.49 8.51 -2.31
N TRP A 153 11.11 8.35 -3.47
CA TRP A 153 12.16 7.35 -3.72
C TRP A 153 13.34 7.48 -2.76
N TYR A 154 13.73 8.70 -2.38
CA TYR A 154 14.94 8.93 -1.58
C TYR A 154 14.73 8.50 -0.12
N PRO A 155 13.69 8.97 0.60
CA PRO A 155 13.37 8.44 1.93
C PRO A 155 13.20 6.92 1.93
N LEU A 156 12.45 6.36 0.97
CA LEU A 156 12.21 4.92 0.90
C LEU A 156 13.51 4.13 0.74
N ARG A 157 14.41 4.51 -0.17
CA ARG A 157 15.69 3.81 -0.37
C ARG A 157 16.59 3.91 0.86
N ARG A 158 16.59 5.05 1.55
CA ARG A 158 17.44 5.26 2.73
C ARG A 158 16.94 4.52 3.97
N GLN A 159 15.64 4.44 4.15
CA GLN A 159 15.03 3.83 5.33
C GLN A 159 14.77 2.33 5.14
N TRP A 160 14.50 1.91 3.91
CA TRP A 160 14.12 0.54 3.52
C TRP A 160 14.88 0.13 2.24
N PRO A 161 16.22 -0.03 2.34
CA PRO A 161 17.05 -0.32 1.18
C PRO A 161 16.59 -1.62 0.50
N TRP A 162 16.54 -1.63 -0.84
CA TRP A 162 16.19 -2.79 -1.67
C TRP A 162 14.73 -3.28 -1.60
N VAL A 163 13.85 -2.56 -0.90
CA VAL A 163 12.46 -3.00 -0.68
C VAL A 163 11.49 -2.46 -1.71
N TYR A 164 11.57 -1.17 -2.03
CA TYR A 164 10.56 -0.46 -2.83
C TYR A 164 11.01 -0.21 -4.27
N GLU A 165 12.01 -0.96 -4.72
CA GLU A 165 12.60 -0.85 -6.04
C GLU A 165 13.17 -2.21 -6.48
N ALA A 166 13.16 -2.45 -7.78
CA ALA A 166 13.66 -3.69 -8.35
C ALA A 166 14.16 -3.49 -9.78
N TRP A 167 14.95 -4.46 -10.26
CA TRP A 167 15.24 -4.59 -11.68
C TRP A 167 14.05 -5.23 -12.41
N ALA A 168 13.83 -4.81 -13.65
CA ALA A 168 12.97 -5.48 -14.62
C ALA A 168 13.55 -5.30 -16.03
N ASP A 169 13.28 -6.21 -16.96
CA ASP A 169 13.69 -6.07 -18.36
C ASP A 169 12.75 -5.10 -19.07
N LEU A 170 13.24 -3.89 -19.32
CA LEU A 170 12.50 -2.79 -19.92
C LEU A 170 13.35 -2.11 -20.99
N LYS A 171 12.68 -1.49 -21.96
CA LYS A 171 13.31 -0.72 -23.03
C LYS A 171 12.51 0.55 -23.29
N PRO A 172 13.18 1.69 -23.53
CA PRO A 172 12.51 2.85 -24.13
C PRO A 172 11.90 2.48 -25.48
N GLU A 173 10.94 3.27 -25.95
CA GLU A 173 10.30 3.11 -27.26
C GLU A 173 9.76 1.70 -27.51
N THR A 174 9.25 1.08 -26.45
CA THR A 174 8.65 -0.26 -26.47
C THR A 174 7.38 -0.24 -25.62
N TRP A 175 6.29 -0.80 -26.12
CA TRP A 175 5.08 -0.99 -25.33
C TRP A 175 5.34 -2.00 -24.22
N THR A 176 5.16 -1.55 -22.98
CA THR A 176 5.22 -2.37 -21.78
C THR A 176 3.80 -2.55 -21.25
N HIS A 177 3.36 -3.79 -21.13
CA HIS A 177 2.10 -4.08 -20.45
C HIS A 177 2.32 -4.07 -18.94
N VAL A 178 1.53 -3.28 -18.22
CA VAL A 178 1.60 -3.13 -16.76
C VAL A 178 0.31 -3.65 -16.16
N GLN A 179 0.43 -4.55 -15.20
CA GLN A 179 -0.68 -4.98 -14.35
C GLN A 179 -0.32 -4.71 -12.88
N ILE A 180 -1.23 -4.07 -12.14
CA ILE A 180 -1.12 -3.83 -10.71
C ILE A 180 -2.29 -4.53 -10.02
N GLU A 181 -1.98 -5.48 -9.14
CA GLU A 181 -2.98 -6.11 -8.28
C GLU A 181 -2.96 -5.47 -6.89
N LEU A 182 -4.12 -5.02 -6.42
CA LEU A 182 -4.33 -4.41 -5.11
C LEU A 182 -5.20 -5.32 -4.25
N HIS A 183 -4.72 -5.62 -3.04
CA HIS A 183 -5.46 -6.39 -2.04
C HIS A 183 -5.16 -5.85 -0.64
N GLY A 184 -6.09 -5.10 -0.06
CA GLY A 184 -5.93 -4.42 1.22
C GLY A 184 -4.76 -3.43 1.16
N ARG A 185 -3.67 -3.71 1.87
CA ARG A 185 -2.43 -2.91 1.84
C ARG A 185 -1.27 -3.61 1.14
N THR A 186 -1.58 -4.58 0.28
CA THR A 186 -0.61 -5.23 -0.58
C THR A 186 -0.80 -4.76 -2.01
N ALA A 187 0.31 -4.48 -2.70
CA ALA A 187 0.31 -4.26 -4.14
C ALA A 187 1.34 -5.16 -4.82
N ARG A 188 0.98 -5.74 -5.97
CA ARG A 188 1.89 -6.51 -6.82
C ARG A 188 1.92 -5.93 -8.21
N LEU A 189 3.11 -5.61 -8.70
CA LEU A 189 3.34 -5.12 -10.05
C LEU A 189 3.82 -6.28 -10.94
N PHE A 190 3.16 -6.48 -12.07
CA PHE A 190 3.54 -7.43 -13.11
C PHE A 190 3.80 -6.67 -14.41
N LEU A 191 4.85 -7.10 -15.13
CA LEU A 191 5.27 -6.46 -16.36
C LEU A 191 5.29 -7.49 -17.49
N ASN A 192 4.83 -7.10 -18.67
CA ASN A 192 4.86 -7.88 -19.91
C ASN A 192 4.26 -9.29 -19.79
N GLY A 193 3.16 -9.42 -19.03
CA GLY A 193 2.44 -10.69 -18.85
C GLY A 193 3.20 -11.73 -18.02
N SER A 194 4.22 -11.31 -17.25
CA SER A 194 4.92 -12.19 -16.32
C SER A 194 3.95 -12.85 -15.32
N LYS A 195 4.13 -14.15 -15.06
CA LYS A 195 3.39 -14.88 -14.02
C LYS A 195 3.85 -14.54 -12.60
N LEU A 196 5.05 -13.97 -12.47
CA LEU A 196 5.64 -13.57 -11.20
C LEU A 196 5.74 -12.04 -11.15
N PRO A 197 5.45 -11.42 -9.98
CA PRO A 197 5.52 -9.98 -9.85
C PRO A 197 6.97 -9.48 -9.96
N SER A 198 7.15 -8.37 -10.68
CA SER A 198 8.42 -7.64 -10.74
C SER A 198 8.70 -6.87 -9.45
N LEU A 199 7.66 -6.46 -8.72
CA LEU A 199 7.77 -5.82 -7.41
C LEU A 199 6.57 -6.15 -6.54
N VAL A 200 6.81 -6.48 -5.26
CA VAL A 200 5.78 -6.78 -4.27
C VAL A 200 5.91 -5.82 -3.11
N ILE A 201 4.84 -5.07 -2.85
CA ILE A 201 4.76 -4.15 -1.73
C ILE A 201 3.82 -4.72 -0.68
N ASN A 202 4.38 -5.07 0.47
CA ASN A 202 3.63 -5.46 1.67
C ASN A 202 3.60 -4.26 2.62
N GLY A 203 2.42 -3.71 2.87
CA GLY A 203 2.25 -2.51 3.68
C GLY A 203 2.46 -1.22 2.87
N LEU A 204 1.54 -0.98 1.92
CA LEU A 204 1.38 0.31 1.24
C LEU A 204 1.41 1.46 2.26
N LYS A 205 2.01 2.58 1.84
CA LYS A 205 2.27 3.76 2.66
C LYS A 205 1.18 4.83 2.52
N GLY A 206 0.42 4.82 1.43
CA GLY A 206 -0.72 5.70 1.25
C GLY A 206 -1.80 5.46 2.31
N GLU A 207 -2.39 6.55 2.79
CA GLU A 207 -3.47 6.52 3.77
C GLU A 207 -4.84 6.25 3.16
N ASP A 208 -5.05 6.65 1.91
CA ASP A 208 -6.30 6.40 1.23
C ASP A 208 -6.38 4.92 0.83
N LEU A 209 -7.35 4.20 1.39
CA LEU A 209 -7.63 2.82 1.01
C LEU A 209 -8.30 2.72 -0.37
N LYS A 210 -8.85 3.83 -0.85
CA LYS A 210 -9.64 3.90 -2.08
C LYS A 210 -9.44 5.25 -2.75
N GLY A 211 -9.36 5.28 -4.08
CA GLY A 211 -9.28 6.52 -4.83
C GLY A 211 -9.16 6.31 -6.33
N GLY A 212 -8.89 7.40 -7.05
CA GLY A 212 -8.77 7.41 -8.50
C GLY A 212 -7.45 6.84 -9.00
N ILE A 213 -7.37 6.75 -10.33
CA ILE A 213 -6.19 6.37 -11.09
C ILE A 213 -5.68 7.61 -11.83
N ALA A 214 -4.37 7.80 -11.89
CA ALA A 214 -3.75 8.84 -12.70
C ALA A 214 -2.55 8.31 -13.47
N LEU A 215 -2.46 8.69 -14.74
CA LEU A 215 -1.29 8.46 -15.58
C LEU A 215 -0.23 9.52 -15.25
N TRP A 216 1.04 9.13 -15.22
CA TRP A 216 2.13 10.03 -14.82
C TRP A 216 3.28 10.04 -15.83
N GLY A 217 3.83 11.22 -16.06
CA GLY A 217 5.04 11.43 -16.87
C GLY A 217 5.91 12.54 -16.29
N TYR A 218 7.15 12.60 -16.77
CA TYR A 218 8.20 13.46 -16.22
C TYR A 218 8.80 14.40 -17.30
N PRO A 219 9.45 15.52 -16.91
CA PRO A 219 10.10 16.41 -17.87
C PRO A 219 11.22 15.76 -18.69
N GLY A 220 11.38 16.20 -19.94
CA GLY A 220 12.44 15.71 -20.85
C GLY A 220 12.08 14.43 -21.61
N GLU A 221 10.80 14.06 -21.63
CA GLU A 221 10.29 12.84 -22.23
C GLU A 221 8.81 12.92 -22.59
N GLU A 222 8.37 11.99 -23.43
CA GLU A 222 6.97 11.79 -23.81
C GLU A 222 6.53 10.43 -23.28
N SER A 223 5.47 10.40 -22.48
CA SER A 223 4.85 9.15 -22.02
C SER A 223 3.60 8.85 -22.84
N TYR A 224 3.43 7.60 -23.25
CA TYR A 224 2.30 7.16 -24.08
C TYR A 224 1.52 6.09 -23.33
N PHE A 225 0.19 6.18 -23.32
CA PHE A 225 -0.67 5.22 -22.64
C PHE A 225 -1.81 4.75 -23.53
N SER A 226 -2.19 3.48 -23.39
CA SER A 226 -3.27 2.84 -24.14
C SER A 226 -3.94 1.75 -23.30
N ASN A 227 -5.20 1.43 -23.60
CA ASN A 227 -5.91 0.27 -23.04
C ASN A 227 -5.92 0.17 -21.51
N LEU A 228 -6.29 1.24 -20.81
CA LEU A 228 -6.46 1.17 -19.36
C LEU A 228 -7.74 0.39 -19.02
N ARG A 229 -7.62 -0.64 -18.20
CA ARG A 229 -8.73 -1.39 -17.63
C ARG A 229 -8.60 -1.44 -16.11
N ILE A 230 -9.71 -1.21 -15.44
CA ILE A 230 -9.84 -1.30 -13.98
C ILE A 230 -10.84 -2.41 -13.69
N THR A 231 -10.43 -3.42 -12.93
CA THR A 231 -11.25 -4.57 -12.56
C THR A 231 -11.38 -4.64 -11.03
N PRO A 232 -12.45 -4.07 -10.46
CA PRO A 232 -12.67 -4.10 -9.02
C PRO A 232 -12.86 -5.52 -8.48
N SER A 233 -12.42 -5.74 -7.24
CA SER A 233 -12.70 -6.96 -6.47
C SER A 233 -13.36 -6.60 -5.13
N SER A 234 -13.81 -7.61 -4.39
CA SER A 234 -14.37 -7.41 -3.05
C SER A 234 -13.32 -6.77 -2.13
N PRO A 235 -13.58 -5.59 -1.57
CA PRO A 235 -12.60 -4.91 -0.73
C PRO A 235 -12.31 -5.66 0.56
N VAL A 236 -11.04 -5.70 0.97
CA VAL A 236 -10.63 -6.10 2.31
C VAL A 236 -11.16 -5.05 3.30
N PRO A 237 -11.84 -5.47 4.39
CA PRO A 237 -12.42 -4.55 5.36
C PRO A 237 -11.33 -3.95 6.26
N LEU A 238 -10.77 -2.83 5.82
CA LEU A 238 -9.77 -2.03 6.53
C LEU A 238 -10.39 -0.68 6.93
N CYS A 239 -9.92 -0.09 8.04
CA CYS A 239 -10.52 1.13 8.57
C CYS A 239 -9.53 2.26 8.90
N ASN A 240 -8.22 1.99 8.94
CA ASN A 240 -7.21 2.93 9.47
C ASN A 240 -7.52 3.45 10.89
N CYS A 241 -8.39 2.74 11.62
CA CYS A 241 -9.04 3.26 12.81
C CYS A 241 -8.41 2.76 14.12
N GLY A 242 -7.32 2.01 14.05
CA GLY A 242 -6.71 1.42 15.24
C GLY A 242 -5.92 2.44 16.07
N GLU A 243 -6.25 2.48 17.36
CA GLU A 243 -5.47 3.20 18.38
C GLU A 243 -4.22 2.39 18.72
N PRO A 244 -2.99 2.88 18.45
CA PRO A 244 -1.78 2.12 18.77
C PRO A 244 -1.53 1.97 20.27
N ALA A 245 -2.03 2.87 21.12
CA ALA A 245 -1.85 2.76 22.56
C ALA A 245 -2.47 1.45 23.12
N GLY A 246 -1.78 0.86 24.09
CA GLY A 246 -2.14 -0.42 24.71
C GLY A 246 -1.08 -1.51 24.50
N THR A 247 -1.42 -2.70 24.95
CA THR A 247 -0.53 -3.86 24.91
C THR A 247 -0.87 -4.79 23.74
N TRP A 248 0.15 -5.22 23.00
CA TRP A 248 0.04 -5.97 21.76
C TRP A 248 0.97 -7.17 21.75
N HIS A 249 0.43 -8.34 21.42
CA HIS A 249 1.25 -9.50 21.07
C HIS A 249 1.73 -9.35 19.64
N VAL A 250 3.03 -9.40 19.42
CA VAL A 250 3.66 -9.09 18.13
C VAL A 250 4.48 -10.27 17.66
N ALA A 251 4.36 -10.59 16.38
CA ALA A 251 5.20 -11.54 15.68
C ALA A 251 5.92 -10.85 14.52
N LEU A 252 7.24 -10.98 14.47
CA LEU A 252 8.11 -10.53 13.39
C LEU A 252 8.46 -11.77 12.55
N GLY A 253 7.87 -11.92 11.38
CA GLY A 253 8.22 -12.96 10.42
C GLY A 253 9.23 -12.43 9.42
N THR A 254 10.50 -12.77 9.59
CA THR A 254 11.61 -12.31 8.75
C THR A 254 12.16 -13.42 7.87
N ASP A 255 13.01 -13.02 6.91
CA ASP A 255 13.81 -13.91 6.08
C ASP A 255 14.84 -14.76 6.87
N TYR A 256 15.15 -14.38 8.11
CA TYR A 256 15.98 -15.18 9.02
C TYR A 256 15.16 -16.12 9.91
N GLY A 257 13.96 -15.71 10.31
CA GLY A 257 13.12 -16.51 11.20
C GLY A 257 11.99 -15.73 11.85
N ARG A 258 11.31 -16.37 12.80
CA ARG A 258 10.20 -15.77 13.54
C ARG A 258 10.66 -15.31 14.92
N PHE A 259 10.35 -14.06 15.26
CA PHE A 259 10.60 -13.49 16.58
C PHE A 259 9.27 -13.02 17.18
N GLU A 260 9.05 -13.32 18.46
CA GLU A 260 7.80 -12.95 19.14
C GLU A 260 8.09 -12.10 20.38
N GLY A 261 7.17 -11.18 20.67
CA GLY A 261 7.28 -10.29 21.81
C GLY A 261 6.00 -9.54 22.06
N THR A 262 6.08 -8.57 22.97
CA THR A 262 4.98 -7.69 23.35
C THR A 262 5.41 -6.25 23.17
N LEU A 263 4.58 -5.46 22.50
CA LEU A 263 4.67 -4.00 22.54
C LEU A 263 3.68 -3.49 23.59
N ASP A 264 4.15 -2.64 24.49
CA ASP A 264 3.30 -1.85 25.38
C ASP A 264 3.48 -0.38 25.02
N LEU A 265 2.47 0.20 24.38
CA LEU A 265 2.55 1.49 23.71
C LEU A 265 1.68 2.53 24.41
N ASN A 266 2.20 3.76 24.45
CA ASN A 266 1.47 4.97 24.77
C ASN A 266 1.54 5.94 23.60
N ARG A 267 0.50 6.76 23.43
CA ARG A 267 0.43 7.78 22.39
C ARG A 267 0.12 9.14 22.99
N ASP A 268 0.91 10.15 22.62
CA ASP A 268 0.67 11.55 22.90
C ASP A 268 0.65 12.33 21.57
N GLY A 269 -0.55 12.62 21.08
CA GLY A 269 -0.75 13.18 19.74
C GLY A 269 -0.10 12.29 18.66
N PRO A 270 0.85 12.81 17.86
CA PRO A 270 1.58 12.04 16.85
C PRO A 270 2.78 11.26 17.42
N ALA A 271 3.15 11.44 18.68
CA ALA A 271 4.29 10.76 19.28
C ALA A 271 3.87 9.42 19.91
N ILE A 272 4.66 8.37 19.65
CA ILE A 272 4.52 7.07 20.30
C ILE A 272 5.74 6.84 21.21
N SER A 273 5.47 6.36 22.42
CA SER A 273 6.48 5.82 23.33
C SER A 273 6.02 4.48 23.86
N GLY A 274 6.93 3.68 24.42
CA GLY A 274 6.54 2.38 24.96
C GLY A 274 7.72 1.47 25.24
N THR A 275 7.42 0.18 25.38
CA THR A 275 8.44 -0.85 25.53
C THR A 275 8.17 -2.05 24.63
N TRP A 276 9.26 -2.70 24.20
CA TRP A 276 9.26 -4.02 23.60
C TRP A 276 9.82 -5.02 24.62
N SER A 277 9.18 -6.18 24.78
CA SER A 277 9.74 -7.29 25.58
C SER A 277 9.51 -8.64 24.89
N GLY A 278 10.53 -9.50 24.88
CA GLY A 278 10.47 -10.83 24.28
C GLY A 278 11.75 -11.18 23.53
N ALA A 279 11.60 -11.80 22.36
CA ALA A 279 12.72 -12.02 21.47
C ALA A 279 13.43 -10.68 21.17
N LEU A 280 14.75 -10.71 20.98
CA LEU A 280 15.59 -9.51 20.75
C LEU A 280 15.79 -8.61 21.99
N GLY A 281 15.23 -8.97 23.15
CA GLY A 281 15.53 -8.36 24.44
C GLY A 281 14.30 -7.90 25.22
N ASP A 282 14.47 -7.74 26.53
CA ASP A 282 13.41 -7.35 27.45
C ASP A 282 13.40 -5.85 27.74
N SER A 283 12.20 -5.28 27.89
CA SER A 283 11.96 -3.88 28.29
C SER A 283 12.75 -2.85 27.49
N ARG A 284 12.88 -3.07 26.17
CA ARG A 284 13.58 -2.17 25.26
C ARG A 284 12.72 -0.93 25.00
N PRO A 285 13.23 0.29 25.21
CA PRO A 285 12.46 1.50 24.92
C PRO A 285 12.07 1.56 23.45
N VAL A 286 10.78 1.79 23.20
CA VAL A 286 10.20 2.00 21.88
C VAL A 286 9.89 3.48 21.73
N THR A 287 10.27 4.04 20.58
CA THR A 287 9.86 5.38 20.16
C THR A 287 9.23 5.30 18.78
N GLY A 288 8.35 6.23 18.44
CA GLY A 288 7.78 6.24 17.11
C GLY A 288 6.89 7.43 16.81
N ARG A 289 6.30 7.40 15.62
CA ARG A 289 5.28 8.36 15.20
C ARG A 289 4.00 7.66 14.79
N TRP A 290 2.89 8.37 14.92
CA TRP A 290 1.57 7.98 14.47
C TRP A 290 1.02 9.02 13.49
N ARG A 291 0.36 8.55 12.42
CA ARG A 291 -0.41 9.36 11.48
C ARG A 291 -1.59 8.52 10.98
N ASP A 292 -2.80 8.86 11.41
CA ASP A 292 -4.07 8.31 10.90
C ASP A 292 -4.10 6.77 10.83
N GLY A 293 -3.66 6.10 11.90
CA GLY A 293 -3.62 4.64 11.99
C GLY A 293 -2.32 4.00 11.50
N TYR A 294 -1.45 4.75 10.83
CA TYR A 294 -0.10 4.31 10.46
C TYR A 294 0.92 4.64 11.56
N VAL A 295 1.87 3.73 11.78
CA VAL A 295 2.98 3.94 12.71
C VAL A 295 4.33 3.71 12.06
N GLU A 296 5.34 4.36 12.64
CA GLU A 296 6.75 4.03 12.44
C GLU A 296 7.41 3.96 13.83
N LEU A 297 7.71 2.74 14.27
CA LEU A 297 8.28 2.42 15.57
C LEU A 297 9.75 2.00 15.42
N SER A 298 10.54 2.30 16.45
CA SER A 298 11.94 1.93 16.53
C SER A 298 12.32 1.53 17.96
N PHE A 299 13.13 0.49 18.09
CA PHE A 299 13.78 0.11 19.35
C PHE A 299 15.15 -0.55 19.09
N THR A 300 16.00 -0.60 20.11
CA THR A 300 17.28 -1.34 20.03
C THR A 300 17.06 -2.77 20.46
N GLY A 301 17.38 -3.71 19.57
CA GLY A 301 17.39 -5.15 19.87
C GLY A 301 18.81 -5.69 19.99
N ASP A 302 18.93 -6.87 20.59
CA ASP A 302 20.18 -7.61 20.70
C ASP A 302 20.14 -8.86 19.80
N TRP A 303 21.04 -8.92 18.82
CA TRP A 303 21.19 -10.09 17.94
C TRP A 303 22.09 -11.13 18.61
N LYS A 304 21.63 -12.38 18.69
CA LYS A 304 22.43 -13.51 19.20
C LYS A 304 22.45 -14.61 18.16
N ASP A 305 23.63 -14.94 17.66
CA ASP A 305 23.85 -16.11 16.83
C ASP A 305 24.67 -17.13 17.63
N GLY A 306 24.07 -18.27 17.95
CA GLY A 306 24.67 -19.30 18.82
C GLY A 306 25.13 -18.76 20.19
N ASN A 307 26.37 -19.08 20.57
CA ASN A 307 26.97 -18.73 21.86
C ASN A 307 27.75 -17.40 21.84
N GLU A 308 27.57 -16.57 20.81
CA GLU A 308 28.30 -15.32 20.68
C GLU A 308 27.75 -14.23 21.62
N LYS A 309 28.58 -13.19 21.85
CA LYS A 309 28.13 -12.00 22.58
C LYS A 309 27.02 -11.31 21.78
N PRO A 310 25.95 -10.83 22.43
CA PRO A 310 24.88 -10.17 21.73
C PRO A 310 25.37 -8.89 21.05
N VAL A 311 24.98 -8.68 19.78
CA VAL A 311 25.33 -7.48 19.02
C VAL A 311 24.10 -6.59 18.87
N PRO A 312 24.14 -5.33 19.31
CA PRO A 312 22.99 -4.45 19.21
C PRO A 312 22.69 -4.08 17.76
N PHE A 313 21.40 -3.86 17.46
CA PHE A 313 20.92 -3.35 16.18
C PHE A 313 19.63 -2.53 16.39
N THR A 314 19.22 -1.76 15.38
CA THR A 314 17.93 -1.06 15.40
C THR A 314 16.86 -1.93 14.74
N ALA A 315 15.77 -2.22 15.44
CA ALA A 315 14.55 -2.75 14.86
C ALA A 315 13.66 -1.58 14.43
N ARG A 316 13.17 -1.59 13.19
CA ARG A 316 12.15 -0.66 12.68
C ARG A 316 10.91 -1.43 12.29
N LEU A 317 9.76 -1.00 12.80
CA LEU A 317 8.45 -1.51 12.41
C LEU A 317 7.65 -0.36 11.81
N ALA A 318 7.09 -0.55 10.63
CA ALA A 318 6.18 0.43 10.06
C ALA A 318 4.96 -0.24 9.47
N GLY A 319 3.77 0.23 9.80
CA GLY A 319 2.55 -0.50 9.50
C GLY A 319 1.29 0.18 9.99
N TRP A 320 0.18 -0.50 9.80
CA TRP A 320 -1.16 0.02 10.06
C TRP A 320 -1.82 -0.73 11.20
N PHE A 321 -2.57 0.02 12.01
CA PHE A 321 -3.44 -0.50 13.04
C PHE A 321 -4.90 -0.43 12.54
N ASP A 322 -5.58 -1.58 12.59
CA ASP A 322 -6.98 -1.74 12.22
C ASP A 322 -7.72 -2.44 13.36
N GLY A 323 -8.33 -1.62 14.24
CA GLY A 323 -9.02 -2.09 15.44
C GLY A 323 -8.07 -2.76 16.43
N ASP A 324 -8.23 -4.07 16.60
CA ASP A 324 -7.45 -4.93 17.52
C ASP A 324 -6.37 -5.73 16.80
N THR A 325 -6.10 -5.42 15.53
CA THR A 325 -5.02 -6.02 14.75
C THR A 325 -4.11 -4.95 14.18
N ALA A 326 -2.86 -5.30 13.94
CA ALA A 326 -1.93 -4.43 13.23
C ALA A 326 -0.97 -5.26 12.38
N SER A 327 -0.47 -4.67 11.29
CA SER A 327 0.54 -5.33 10.46
C SER A 327 1.33 -4.34 9.62
N GLY A 328 2.51 -4.76 9.20
CA GLY A 328 3.32 -3.97 8.28
C GLY A 328 4.70 -4.55 8.07
N ARG A 329 5.65 -3.71 7.69
CA ARG A 329 7.02 -4.10 7.39
C ARG A 329 7.93 -3.97 8.61
N VAL A 330 8.82 -4.94 8.79
CA VAL A 330 9.88 -4.90 9.80
C VAL A 330 11.25 -4.97 9.13
N ALA A 331 12.20 -4.20 9.65
CA ALA A 331 13.62 -4.29 9.33
C ALA A 331 14.41 -4.39 10.63
N LEU A 332 15.20 -5.45 10.77
CA LEU A 332 16.22 -5.61 11.80
C LEU A 332 17.54 -5.19 11.14
N GLU A 333 17.98 -3.95 11.37
CA GLU A 333 19.03 -3.31 10.56
C GLU A 333 20.28 -4.18 10.39
N GLY A 334 20.60 -4.51 9.13
CA GLY A 334 21.77 -5.32 8.77
C GLY A 334 21.68 -6.79 9.17
N ARG A 335 20.50 -7.27 9.61
CA ARG A 335 20.28 -8.63 10.10
C ARG A 335 19.20 -9.39 9.35
N ALA A 336 18.01 -8.82 9.24
CA ALA A 336 16.84 -9.50 8.67
C ALA A 336 15.75 -8.51 8.26
N ASP A 337 14.94 -8.89 7.28
CA ASP A 337 13.81 -8.11 6.75
C ASP A 337 12.55 -8.96 6.69
N GLY A 338 11.38 -8.34 6.86
CA GLY A 338 10.15 -9.12 6.91
C GLY A 338 8.86 -8.34 7.09
N ILE A 339 7.86 -9.06 7.57
CA ILE A 339 6.52 -8.54 7.89
C ILE A 339 6.29 -8.75 9.38
N TRP A 340 5.67 -7.77 10.05
CA TRP A 340 5.17 -7.95 11.41
C TRP A 340 3.65 -7.97 11.42
N THR A 341 3.11 -8.71 12.39
CA THR A 341 1.69 -8.74 12.72
C THR A 341 1.53 -8.56 14.22
N ALA A 342 0.43 -7.97 14.65
CA ALA A 342 0.12 -7.84 16.05
C ALA A 342 -1.38 -7.97 16.35
N GLU A 343 -1.68 -8.46 17.54
CA GLU A 343 -3.03 -8.57 18.09
C GLU A 343 -3.08 -7.89 19.46
N ARG A 344 -4.13 -7.11 19.69
CA ARG A 344 -4.33 -6.41 20.97
C ARG A 344 -4.60 -7.43 22.06
N LYS A 345 -3.89 -7.29 23.19
CA LYS A 345 -4.19 -8.05 24.39
C LYS A 345 -5.50 -7.55 24.99
N LYS A 346 -6.47 -8.44 25.13
CA LYS A 346 -7.79 -8.16 25.74
C LYS A 346 -7.72 -8.04 27.25
#